data_AF-A0A960GAG8-F1
#
_entry.id   AF-A0A960GAG8-F1
#
_cell.length_a   1.000
_cell.length_b   1.000
_cell.length_c   1.000
_cell.angle_alpha   90.00
_cell.angle_beta   90.00
_cell.angle_gamma   90.00
#
_symmetry.space_group_name_H-M   'P 1'
#
loop_
_entity.id
_entity.type
_entity.pdbx_description
1 polymer ?
#
loop_
_entity_poly.entity_id
_entity_poly.type
_entity_poly.pdbx_seq_one_letter_code
_entity_poly.pdbx_strand_id
1 'polypeptide(L)'
;MGFNNPPMTWRTLERTLSNPDRLNRVPAQDVPTSWRRGPYVPPAIERPDDAVPYAELHAHSSFSFLDGASGPAELAEEAERLGLHALAITDHDGLYGIVRFAEAAETMQLKTVFGAELSLDLPAPQAGQADPVGTHLLVLAAGEEGYHRLAAAITHGQLAGGEKGRPTYDPDDLAARADGHWVVLTGCRKGAVRQALLADGADGAGRALDDLVARFGPERVFVELTDHGGPLDSTHNDALAALAATRGLPVLATGNVHYATPAQHPLAQAVAAVRANRSMDALDGWLPAAGTAFLRSGAEMDARFARYPGAVARTVEVAEQLAFPLRRAKPALPKQEVPDGHTPMSWLRHLVWQAVPSRYPDLTS
;
A
#
# COMPACT_ATOMS: atom_id res chain seq x y z
N MET A 1 -5.26 29.52 22.04
CA MET A 1 -5.75 30.44 21.01
C MET A 1 -7.06 29.90 20.50
N GLY A 2 -8.13 30.69 20.57
CA GLY A 2 -9.48 30.24 20.18
C GLY A 2 -9.58 30.03 18.68
N PHE A 3 -10.28 28.96 18.28
CA PHE A 3 -10.67 28.74 16.90
C PHE A 3 -11.56 29.89 16.43
N ASN A 4 -11.01 30.80 15.65
CA ASN A 4 -11.80 31.83 14.95
C ASN A 4 -12.33 31.19 13.66
N ASN A 5 -13.43 30.46 13.79
CA ASN A 5 -14.18 30.01 12.63
C ASN A 5 -14.76 31.27 11.97
N PRO A 6 -14.54 31.54 10.67
CA PRO A 6 -15.20 32.66 10.01
C PRO A 6 -16.72 32.55 10.21
N PRO A 7 -17.46 33.68 10.27
CA PRO A 7 -18.90 33.68 10.48
C PRO A 7 -19.62 33.18 9.22
N MET A 8 -19.47 31.89 8.91
CA MET A 8 -20.30 31.19 7.97
C MET A 8 -21.58 30.80 8.70
N THR A 9 -22.70 31.32 8.20
CA THR A 9 -24.00 30.88 8.68
C THR A 9 -24.19 29.40 8.35
N TRP A 10 -24.95 28.68 9.18
CA TRP A 10 -25.33 27.28 8.91
C TRP A 10 -25.89 27.10 7.50
N ARG A 11 -26.68 28.08 7.04
CA ARG A 11 -27.25 28.13 5.69
C ARG A 11 -26.20 28.21 4.58
N THR A 12 -25.09 28.91 4.81
CA THR A 12 -23.97 28.99 3.86
C THR A 12 -23.19 27.69 3.84
N LEU A 13 -22.93 27.09 5.02
CA LEU A 13 -22.27 25.78 5.12
C LEU A 13 -23.10 24.68 4.43
N GLU A 14 -24.38 24.61 4.77
CA GLU A 14 -25.37 23.71 4.17
C GLU A 14 -25.43 23.91 2.66
N ARG A 15 -25.58 25.14 2.15
CA ARG A 15 -25.60 25.40 0.70
C ARG A 15 -24.29 24.99 0.00
N THR A 16 -23.15 25.15 0.66
CA THR A 16 -21.84 24.75 0.12
C THR A 16 -21.70 23.22 0.05
N LEU A 17 -22.21 22.49 1.05
CA LEU A 17 -22.15 21.03 1.12
C LEU A 17 -23.25 20.32 0.33
N SER A 18 -24.44 20.94 0.26
CA SER A 18 -25.64 20.40 -0.39
C SER A 18 -25.73 20.75 -1.88
N ASN A 19 -24.71 21.37 -2.47
CA ASN A 19 -24.69 21.66 -3.90
C ASN A 19 -24.57 20.34 -4.70
N PRO A 20 -25.65 19.87 -5.36
CA PRO A 20 -25.66 18.58 -6.04
C PRO A 20 -24.66 18.53 -7.20
N ASP A 21 -24.38 19.67 -7.82
CA ASP A 21 -23.49 19.77 -8.98
C ASP A 21 -22.01 19.53 -8.65
N ARG A 22 -21.62 19.61 -7.36
CA ARG A 22 -20.28 19.22 -6.89
C ARG A 22 -20.21 17.75 -6.45
N LEU A 23 -21.26 17.23 -5.83
CA LEU A 23 -21.34 15.81 -5.47
C LEU A 23 -21.47 14.92 -6.71
N ASN A 24 -22.08 15.41 -7.79
CA ASN A 24 -22.18 14.72 -9.08
C ASN A 24 -20.85 14.65 -9.87
N ARG A 25 -19.77 15.27 -9.39
CA ARG A 25 -18.42 15.13 -9.98
C ARG A 25 -17.55 14.10 -9.25
N VAL A 26 -17.99 13.61 -8.10
CA VAL A 26 -17.36 12.45 -7.48
C VAL A 26 -18.02 11.23 -8.11
N PRO A 27 -17.27 10.32 -8.75
CA PRO A 27 -17.86 9.07 -9.23
C PRO A 27 -18.62 8.43 -8.06
N ALA A 28 -19.87 8.04 -8.28
CA ALA A 28 -20.76 7.45 -7.26
C ALA A 28 -20.16 6.22 -6.54
N GLN A 29 -19.01 5.73 -7.01
CA GLN A 29 -18.28 4.60 -6.49
C GLN A 29 -17.53 4.90 -5.19
N ASP A 30 -17.20 6.17 -4.85
CA ASP A 30 -16.35 6.50 -3.67
C ASP A 30 -17.08 7.13 -2.47
N VAL A 31 -18.41 7.20 -2.50
CA VAL A 31 -19.22 7.56 -1.33
C VAL A 31 -19.61 6.31 -0.52
N PRO A 32 -19.59 6.36 0.83
CA PRO A 32 -20.05 5.28 1.68
C PRO A 32 -21.59 5.22 1.64
N THR A 33 -22.14 4.68 0.57
CA THR A 33 -23.58 4.39 0.45
C THR A 33 -23.82 2.90 0.60
N SER A 34 -24.94 2.54 1.22
CA SER A 34 -25.31 1.16 1.61
C SER A 34 -25.78 0.26 0.45
N TRP A 35 -25.65 0.71 -0.79
CA TRP A 35 -26.02 -0.09 -1.96
C TRP A 35 -24.90 -1.07 -2.29
N ARG A 36 -25.26 -2.28 -2.76
CA ARG A 36 -24.28 -3.19 -3.33
C ARG A 36 -23.57 -2.46 -4.46
N ARG A 37 -22.27 -2.22 -4.31
CA ARG A 37 -21.42 -1.67 -5.38
C ARG A 37 -21.53 -2.63 -6.56
N GLY A 38 -21.80 -2.07 -7.75
CA GLY A 38 -21.73 -2.85 -8.99
C GLY A 38 -20.29 -3.31 -9.26
N PRO A 39 -20.09 -4.19 -10.26
CA PRO A 39 -18.74 -4.51 -10.73
C PRO A 39 -18.01 -3.22 -11.12
N TYR A 40 -16.69 -3.19 -10.87
CA TYR A 40 -15.86 -2.08 -11.32
C TYR A 40 -15.90 -1.99 -12.86
N VAL A 41 -15.96 -0.76 -13.37
CA VAL A 41 -15.98 -0.46 -14.80
C VAL A 41 -14.82 0.48 -15.08
N PRO A 42 -13.76 0.02 -15.78
CA PRO A 42 -12.63 0.89 -16.09
C PRO A 42 -13.02 1.97 -17.10
N PRO A 43 -12.35 3.14 -17.08
CA PRO A 43 -12.38 4.05 -18.21
C PRO A 43 -11.78 3.38 -19.46
N ALA A 44 -12.00 3.97 -20.64
CA ALA A 44 -11.29 3.53 -21.84
C ALA A 44 -9.79 3.83 -21.68
N ILE A 45 -8.97 2.78 -21.59
CA ILE A 45 -7.52 2.87 -21.42
C ILE A 45 -6.87 2.24 -22.65
N GLU A 46 -5.99 2.99 -23.31
CA GLU A 46 -5.13 2.49 -24.37
C GLU A 46 -3.80 2.05 -23.76
N ARG A 47 -3.55 0.74 -23.79
CA ARG A 47 -2.30 0.14 -23.31
C ARG A 47 -1.29 0.10 -24.47
N PRO A 48 -0.03 0.52 -24.27
CA PRO A 48 0.99 0.42 -25.31
C PRO A 48 1.30 -1.05 -25.66
N ASP A 49 1.36 -1.38 -26.94
CA ASP A 49 1.65 -2.75 -27.42
C ASP A 49 3.10 -3.18 -27.10
N ASP A 50 4.06 -2.26 -27.23
CA ASP A 50 5.50 -2.51 -27.08
C ASP A 50 6.08 -1.87 -25.81
N ALA A 51 5.38 -2.00 -24.67
CA ALA A 51 5.86 -1.46 -23.40
C ALA A 51 7.14 -2.18 -22.92
N VAL A 52 8.15 -1.40 -22.49
CA VAL A 52 9.33 -1.96 -21.78
C VAL A 52 8.83 -2.63 -20.49
N PRO A 53 9.12 -3.92 -20.26
CA PRO A 53 8.63 -4.63 -19.08
C PRO A 53 9.16 -4.01 -17.78
N TYR A 54 8.24 -3.59 -16.92
CA TYR A 54 8.52 -3.08 -15.58
C TYR A 54 7.39 -3.43 -14.64
N ALA A 55 7.72 -3.77 -13.40
CA ALA A 55 6.77 -3.93 -12.32
C ALA A 55 7.08 -2.92 -11.20
N GLU A 56 6.10 -2.11 -10.83
CA GLU A 56 6.25 -1.25 -9.65
C GLU A 56 5.99 -2.10 -8.40
N LEU A 57 6.98 -2.22 -7.51
CA LEU A 57 6.92 -3.08 -6.32
C LEU A 57 6.83 -2.29 -5.01
N HIS A 58 6.82 -0.95 -5.08
CA HIS A 58 6.67 -0.08 -3.91
C HIS A 58 5.74 1.08 -4.24
N ALA A 59 4.45 0.91 -3.94
CA ALA A 59 3.45 1.95 -4.19
C ALA A 59 2.42 2.04 -3.06
N HIS A 60 2.17 3.27 -2.64
CA HIS A 60 1.22 3.66 -1.61
C HIS A 60 -0.05 4.21 -2.26
N SER A 61 -1.18 3.64 -1.87
CA SER A 61 -2.49 4.17 -2.23
C SER A 61 -2.97 5.17 -1.16
N SER A 62 -4.11 5.79 -1.39
CA SER A 62 -4.78 6.67 -0.43
C SER A 62 -5.19 5.97 0.88
N PHE A 63 -5.02 4.64 0.97
CA PHE A 63 -5.16 3.87 2.19
C PHE A 63 -3.91 3.85 3.07
N SER A 64 -2.75 4.22 2.54
CA SER A 64 -1.66 4.80 3.34
C SER A 64 -2.14 6.16 3.82
N PHE A 65 -2.87 6.14 4.94
CA PHE A 65 -3.77 7.22 5.29
C PHE A 65 -3.04 8.56 5.42
N LEU A 66 -3.47 9.51 4.60
CA LEU A 66 -2.91 10.85 4.49
C LEU A 66 -1.42 10.88 4.07
N ASP A 67 -0.99 9.90 3.29
CA ASP A 67 0.37 9.83 2.74
C ASP A 67 0.32 9.55 1.23
N GLY A 68 -0.38 8.49 0.80
CA GLY A 68 -0.72 8.28 -0.60
C GLY A 68 -1.88 9.18 -1.05
N ALA A 69 -1.84 9.68 -2.28
CA ALA A 69 -2.83 10.63 -2.80
C ALA A 69 -3.80 10.02 -3.82
N SER A 70 -3.49 8.85 -4.38
CA SER A 70 -4.28 8.20 -5.43
C SER A 70 -5.02 6.98 -4.93
N GLY A 71 -6.23 6.77 -5.42
CA GLY A 71 -6.99 5.57 -5.10
C GLY A 71 -6.34 4.30 -5.64
N PRO A 72 -6.58 3.12 -5.05
CA PRO A 72 -6.02 1.86 -5.56
C PRO A 72 -6.45 1.55 -7.00
N ALA A 73 -7.69 1.91 -7.38
CA ALA A 73 -8.16 1.75 -8.76
C ALA A 73 -7.45 2.70 -9.73
N GLU A 74 -7.27 3.97 -9.34
CA GLU A 74 -6.56 4.97 -10.14
C GLU A 74 -5.09 4.58 -10.39
N LEU A 75 -4.41 4.01 -9.38
CA LEU A 75 -3.07 3.45 -9.54
C LEU A 75 -3.05 2.28 -10.54
N ALA A 76 -4.07 1.41 -10.52
CA ALA A 76 -4.19 0.31 -11.49
C ALA A 76 -4.46 0.82 -12.91
N GLU A 77 -5.35 1.82 -13.05
CA GLU A 77 -5.67 2.46 -14.33
C GLU A 77 -4.42 3.09 -14.97
N GLU A 78 -3.64 3.82 -14.18
CA GLU A 78 -2.41 4.45 -14.66
C GLU A 78 -1.33 3.40 -14.96
N ALA A 79 -1.20 2.37 -14.14
CA ALA A 79 -0.29 1.25 -14.41
C ALA A 79 -0.65 0.54 -15.72
N GLU A 80 -1.94 0.33 -16.01
CA GLU A 80 -2.41 -0.23 -17.28
C GLU A 80 -2.09 0.71 -18.45
N ARG A 81 -2.35 2.01 -18.31
CA ARG A 81 -2.04 3.03 -19.32
C ARG A 81 -0.54 3.13 -19.63
N LEU A 82 0.31 2.91 -18.64
CA LEU A 82 1.76 2.89 -18.78
C LEU A 82 2.31 1.56 -19.30
N GLY A 83 1.46 0.54 -19.43
CA GLY A 83 1.86 -0.79 -19.88
C GLY A 83 2.67 -1.56 -18.84
N LEU A 84 2.47 -1.31 -17.54
CA LEU A 84 3.18 -2.03 -16.48
C LEU A 84 2.83 -3.52 -16.47
N HIS A 85 3.83 -4.35 -16.19
CA HIS A 85 3.68 -5.79 -16.09
C HIS A 85 2.94 -6.19 -14.81
N ALA A 86 3.29 -5.55 -13.70
CA ALA A 86 2.65 -5.75 -12.41
C ALA A 86 2.70 -4.47 -11.57
N LEU A 87 1.81 -4.40 -10.58
CA LEU A 87 1.82 -3.37 -9.55
C LEU A 87 1.67 -4.04 -8.18
N ALA A 88 2.52 -3.65 -7.24
CA ALA A 88 2.33 -3.93 -5.82
C ALA A 88 1.66 -2.74 -5.13
N ILE A 89 0.64 -3.00 -4.32
CA ILE A 89 0.18 -2.03 -3.32
C ILE A 89 0.77 -2.42 -1.98
N THR A 90 1.51 -1.49 -1.39
CA THR A 90 2.33 -1.66 -0.18
C THR A 90 1.99 -0.59 0.83
N ASP A 91 0.70 -0.52 1.20
CA ASP A 91 0.23 0.52 2.11
C ASP A 91 0.85 0.41 3.51
N HIS A 92 0.92 1.55 4.22
CA HIS A 92 1.45 1.57 5.58
C HIS A 92 0.61 0.75 6.57
N ASP A 93 1.27 -0.19 7.24
CA ASP A 93 0.73 -0.96 8.36
C ASP A 93 -0.65 -1.59 8.13
N GLY A 94 -0.93 -1.98 6.88
CA GLY A 94 -2.25 -2.43 6.49
C GLY A 94 -2.38 -2.91 5.05
N LEU A 95 -3.52 -3.57 4.80
CA LEU A 95 -3.90 -4.12 3.50
C LEU A 95 -5.27 -3.55 3.06
N TYR A 96 -5.58 -2.31 3.44
CA TYR A 96 -6.92 -1.76 3.33
C TYR A 96 -7.35 -1.52 1.87
N GLY A 97 -6.41 -1.11 1.01
CA GLY A 97 -6.66 -0.78 -0.39
C GLY A 97 -6.70 -1.98 -1.35
N ILE A 98 -6.23 -3.17 -0.91
CA ILE A 98 -5.92 -4.26 -1.84
C ILE A 98 -7.13 -4.85 -2.55
N VAL A 99 -8.32 -4.83 -1.92
CA VAL A 99 -9.53 -5.38 -2.51
C VAL A 99 -9.97 -4.52 -3.70
N ARG A 100 -9.95 -3.19 -3.51
CA ARG A 100 -10.27 -2.24 -4.59
C ARG A 100 -9.25 -2.31 -5.72
N PHE A 101 -7.97 -2.49 -5.37
CA PHE A 101 -6.91 -2.72 -6.35
C PHE A 101 -7.15 -4.00 -7.16
N ALA A 102 -7.41 -5.12 -6.48
CA ALA A 102 -7.64 -6.40 -7.12
C ALA A 102 -8.89 -6.38 -8.03
N GLU A 103 -10.00 -5.79 -7.56
CA GLU A 103 -11.22 -5.64 -8.35
C GLU A 103 -10.98 -4.82 -9.63
N ALA A 104 -10.18 -3.75 -9.57
CA ALA A 104 -9.84 -2.95 -10.75
C ALA A 104 -8.94 -3.73 -11.72
N ALA A 105 -7.87 -4.32 -11.20
CA ALA A 105 -6.89 -5.06 -12.00
C ALA A 105 -7.47 -6.33 -12.66
N GLU A 106 -8.55 -6.92 -12.12
CA GLU A 106 -9.24 -8.06 -12.76
C GLU A 106 -9.78 -7.75 -14.16
N THR A 107 -9.97 -6.47 -14.49
CA THR A 107 -10.44 -6.01 -15.82
C THR A 107 -9.29 -5.61 -16.76
N MET A 108 -8.04 -5.77 -16.33
CA MET A 108 -6.82 -5.23 -16.96
C MET A 108 -5.81 -6.34 -17.25
N GLN A 109 -4.74 -6.04 -17.99
CA GLN A 109 -3.61 -6.96 -18.21
C GLN A 109 -2.55 -6.89 -17.08
N LEU A 110 -2.83 -6.12 -16.04
CA LEU A 110 -1.94 -5.85 -14.91
C LEU A 110 -1.93 -7.01 -13.90
N LYS A 111 -0.75 -7.57 -13.61
CA LYS A 111 -0.59 -8.53 -12.49
C LYS A 111 -0.62 -7.80 -11.14
N THR A 112 -1.21 -8.43 -10.14
CA THR A 112 -1.35 -7.87 -8.79
C THR A 112 -0.36 -8.52 -7.83
N VAL A 113 0.42 -7.68 -7.14
CA VAL A 113 1.27 -8.07 -6.01
C VAL A 113 0.72 -7.38 -4.76
N PHE A 114 0.77 -8.06 -3.62
CA PHE A 114 0.25 -7.53 -2.36
C PHE A 114 1.36 -7.48 -1.31
N GLY A 115 1.44 -6.38 -0.59
CA GLY A 115 2.43 -6.20 0.46
C GLY A 115 2.02 -5.08 1.42
N ALA A 116 2.93 -4.72 2.31
CA ALA A 116 2.78 -3.59 3.21
C ALA A 116 4.15 -3.01 3.55
N GLU A 117 4.22 -1.71 3.77
CA GLU A 117 5.37 -1.08 4.41
C GLU A 117 5.08 -0.98 5.93
N LEU A 118 5.76 -1.81 6.72
CA LEU A 118 5.57 -1.90 8.16
C LEU A 118 6.38 -0.83 8.88
N SER A 119 5.77 -0.15 9.85
CA SER A 119 6.43 0.84 10.69
C SER A 119 6.91 0.22 12.00
N LEU A 120 8.23 0.08 12.15
CA LEU A 120 8.90 -0.47 13.32
C LEU A 120 9.38 0.67 14.24
N ASP A 121 9.66 0.33 15.50
CA ASP A 121 10.30 1.21 16.48
C ASP A 121 9.56 2.54 16.72
N LEU A 122 8.22 2.49 16.69
CA LEU A 122 7.36 3.66 16.91
C LEU A 122 7.23 4.00 18.41
N PRO A 123 7.76 5.14 18.89
CA PRO A 123 7.61 5.52 20.30
C PRO A 123 6.21 6.07 20.63
N ALA A 124 5.46 6.54 19.62
CA ALA A 124 4.17 7.20 19.76
C ALA A 124 3.37 7.07 18.44
N PRO A 125 2.07 7.39 18.42
CA PRO A 125 1.30 7.49 17.18
C PRO A 125 1.92 8.45 16.18
N GLN A 126 1.86 8.08 14.90
CA GLN A 126 2.49 8.85 13.82
C GLN A 126 1.73 10.14 13.44
N ALA A 127 0.42 10.20 13.68
CA ALA A 127 -0.42 11.32 13.27
C ALA A 127 -0.01 12.64 13.97
N GLY A 128 0.00 13.74 13.21
CA GLY A 128 0.42 15.06 13.70
C GLY A 128 1.93 15.31 13.66
N GLN A 129 2.73 14.34 13.23
CA GLN A 129 4.17 14.51 13.04
C GLN A 129 4.50 14.75 11.56
N ALA A 130 5.39 15.71 11.31
CA ALA A 130 5.86 16.02 9.96
C ALA A 130 6.69 14.85 9.40
N ASP A 131 7.62 14.35 10.21
CA ASP A 131 8.40 13.16 9.94
C ASP A 131 8.36 12.22 11.16
N PRO A 132 7.42 11.25 11.20
CA PRO A 132 7.33 10.31 12.31
C PRO A 132 8.63 9.51 12.52
N VAL A 133 9.05 9.35 13.77
CA VAL A 133 10.16 8.45 14.12
C VAL A 133 9.74 7.01 13.83
N GLY A 134 10.67 6.21 13.31
CA GLY A 134 10.48 4.79 13.05
C GLY A 134 11.38 4.31 11.91
N THR A 135 11.45 2.99 11.79
CA THR A 135 12.14 2.31 10.70
C THR A 135 11.11 1.58 9.85
N HIS A 136 11.23 1.67 8.53
CA HIS A 136 10.31 1.01 7.61
C HIS A 136 10.86 -0.36 7.19
N LEU A 137 9.98 -1.35 7.11
CA LEU A 137 10.27 -2.66 6.55
C LEU A 137 9.25 -2.95 5.43
N LEU A 138 9.72 -2.97 4.19
CA LEU A 138 8.87 -3.24 3.04
C LEU A 138 8.76 -4.74 2.79
N VAL A 139 7.54 -5.26 2.91
CA VAL A 139 7.25 -6.71 2.84
C VAL A 139 6.27 -6.98 1.71
N LEU A 140 6.63 -7.90 0.81
CA LEU A 140 5.79 -8.40 -0.27
C LEU A 140 5.40 -9.86 -0.01
N ALA A 141 4.11 -10.17 -0.08
CA ALA A 141 3.60 -11.51 0.13
C ALA A 141 3.87 -12.42 -1.08
N ALA A 142 4.51 -13.57 -0.85
CA ALA A 142 4.66 -14.61 -1.86
C ALA A 142 3.42 -15.52 -1.88
N GLY A 143 2.50 -15.23 -2.80
CA GLY A 143 1.27 -16.00 -2.98
C GLY A 143 0.28 -15.86 -1.82
N GLU A 144 -0.71 -16.75 -1.81
CA GLU A 144 -1.81 -16.74 -0.84
C GLU A 144 -1.33 -16.95 0.60
N GLU A 145 -0.39 -17.87 0.81
CA GLU A 145 0.14 -18.16 2.15
C GLU A 145 0.93 -16.97 2.72
N GLY A 146 1.78 -16.34 1.91
CA GLY A 146 2.49 -15.13 2.31
C GLY A 146 1.53 -14.00 2.69
N TYR A 147 0.41 -13.90 1.97
CA TYR A 147 -0.64 -12.92 2.25
C TYR A 147 -1.33 -13.17 3.59
N HIS A 148 -1.76 -14.42 3.87
CA HIS A 148 -2.39 -14.76 5.14
C HIS A 148 -1.46 -14.52 6.33
N ARG A 149 -0.17 -14.86 6.18
CA ARG A 149 0.87 -14.60 7.18
C ARG A 149 1.07 -13.12 7.43
N LEU A 150 1.14 -12.31 6.36
CA LEU A 150 1.30 -10.85 6.47
C LEU A 150 0.08 -10.21 7.12
N ALA A 151 -1.13 -10.58 6.69
CA ALA A 151 -2.38 -10.09 7.29
C ALA A 151 -2.45 -10.42 8.79
N ALA A 152 -2.04 -11.64 9.16
CA ALA A 152 -1.96 -12.04 10.56
C ALA A 152 -0.90 -11.21 11.32
N ALA A 153 0.30 -11.03 10.77
CA ALA A 153 1.37 -10.25 11.40
C ALA A 153 0.97 -8.78 11.65
N ILE A 154 0.37 -8.13 10.64
CA ILE A 154 -0.19 -6.78 10.76
C ILE A 154 -1.23 -6.72 11.88
N THR A 155 -2.16 -7.68 11.90
CA THR A 155 -3.22 -7.75 12.93
C THR A 155 -2.62 -7.88 14.33
N HIS A 156 -1.64 -8.77 14.52
CA HIS A 156 -0.98 -8.93 15.82
C HIS A 156 -0.24 -7.65 16.22
N GLY A 157 0.46 -7.00 15.30
CA GLY A 157 1.19 -5.78 15.61
C GLY A 157 0.29 -4.60 15.98
N GLN A 158 -0.85 -4.44 15.29
CA GLN A 158 -1.85 -3.43 15.64
C GLN A 158 -2.47 -3.70 17.02
N LEU A 159 -2.81 -4.95 17.33
CA LEU A 159 -3.37 -5.33 18.63
C LEU A 159 -2.35 -5.17 19.77
N ALA A 160 -1.09 -5.54 19.55
CA ALA A 160 -0.02 -5.36 20.53
C ALA A 160 0.28 -3.89 20.81
N GLY A 161 0.23 -3.04 19.77
CA GLY A 161 0.37 -1.61 19.89
C GLY A 161 -0.71 -0.94 20.75
N GLY A 162 -1.94 -1.49 20.71
CA GLY A 162 -3.07 -1.07 21.55
C GLY A 162 -3.59 0.36 21.28
N GLU A 163 -2.99 1.07 20.33
CA GLU A 163 -3.29 2.46 19.99
C GLU A 163 -3.18 2.66 18.47
N LYS A 164 -4.13 3.42 17.90
CA LYS A 164 -4.18 3.67 16.47
C LYS A 164 -2.92 4.40 16.00
N GLY A 165 -2.29 3.86 14.94
CA GLY A 165 -1.09 4.47 14.33
C GLY A 165 0.19 4.21 15.11
N ARG A 166 0.19 3.25 16.05
CA ARG A 166 1.35 2.78 16.79
C ARG A 166 1.40 1.25 16.85
N PRO A 167 1.41 0.53 15.70
CA PRO A 167 1.64 -0.91 15.72
C PRO A 167 2.99 -1.23 16.37
N THR A 168 3.11 -2.42 16.96
CA THR A 168 4.35 -2.91 17.57
C THR A 168 4.74 -4.20 16.90
N TYR A 169 5.91 -4.22 16.27
CA TYR A 169 6.47 -5.41 15.64
C TYR A 169 7.83 -5.72 16.25
N ASP A 170 8.07 -6.99 16.51
CA ASP A 170 9.41 -7.51 16.77
C ASP A 170 9.94 -8.09 15.45
N PRO A 171 11.10 -7.64 14.94
CA PRO A 171 11.59 -8.10 13.64
C PRO A 171 12.03 -9.58 13.62
N ASP A 172 12.34 -10.21 14.75
CA ASP A 172 12.63 -11.65 14.82
C ASP A 172 11.32 -12.46 14.76
N ASP A 173 10.27 -12.00 15.44
CA ASP A 173 8.93 -12.57 15.32
C ASP A 173 8.38 -12.43 13.90
N LEU A 174 8.62 -11.29 13.24
CA LEU A 174 8.25 -11.09 11.83
C LEU A 174 8.95 -12.11 10.93
N ALA A 175 10.25 -12.31 11.10
CA ALA A 175 11.02 -13.29 10.34
C ALA A 175 10.52 -14.73 10.56
N ALA A 176 10.23 -15.10 11.81
CA ALA A 176 9.68 -16.40 12.14
C ALA A 176 8.28 -16.61 11.53
N ARG A 177 7.44 -15.58 11.50
CA ARG A 177 6.11 -15.62 10.85
C ARG A 177 6.21 -15.68 9.33
N ALA A 178 7.19 -15.01 8.75
CA ALA A 178 7.44 -14.99 7.32
C ALA A 178 7.69 -16.41 6.80
N ASP A 179 8.51 -17.21 7.48
CA ASP A 179 8.78 -18.62 7.15
C ASP A 179 9.13 -18.81 5.67
N GLY A 180 9.92 -17.89 5.12
CA GLY A 180 10.29 -17.88 3.70
C GLY A 180 9.17 -17.53 2.72
N HIS A 181 8.01 -17.05 3.17
CA HIS A 181 6.88 -16.64 2.32
C HIS A 181 6.80 -15.13 2.06
N TRP A 182 7.78 -14.35 2.51
CA TRP A 182 7.86 -12.92 2.23
C TRP A 182 9.12 -12.60 1.43
N VAL A 183 9.00 -11.64 0.52
CA VAL A 183 10.14 -10.91 -0.04
C VAL A 183 10.26 -9.59 0.69
N VAL A 184 11.47 -9.25 1.11
CA VAL A 184 11.80 -8.02 1.82
C VAL A 184 12.63 -7.13 0.93
N LEU A 185 12.18 -5.89 0.75
CA LEU A 185 12.94 -4.86 0.07
C LEU A 185 13.61 -3.97 1.13
N THR A 186 14.82 -3.49 0.86
CA THR A 186 15.55 -2.62 1.82
C THR A 186 14.86 -1.29 2.11
N GLY A 187 13.80 -0.94 1.36
CA GLY A 187 12.82 0.08 1.72
C GLY A 187 13.20 1.49 1.30
N CYS A 188 12.33 2.46 1.63
CA CYS A 188 12.55 3.88 1.34
C CYS A 188 13.66 4.50 2.23
N ARG A 189 13.75 5.83 2.29
CA ARG A 189 14.72 6.56 3.15
C ARG A 189 14.65 6.18 4.64
N LYS A 190 13.53 5.61 5.10
CA LYS A 190 13.35 5.13 6.48
C LYS A 190 13.67 3.64 6.66
N GLY A 191 14.04 2.94 5.60
CA GLY A 191 14.55 1.58 5.70
C GLY A 191 15.86 1.52 6.48
N ALA A 192 16.06 0.46 7.27
CA ALA A 192 17.20 0.29 8.16
C ALA A 192 18.55 0.49 7.44
N VAL A 193 18.68 -0.05 6.23
CA VAL A 193 19.91 0.04 5.43
C VAL A 193 20.22 1.48 5.01
N ARG A 194 19.22 2.25 4.57
CA ARG A 194 19.40 3.65 4.17
C ARG A 194 19.64 4.56 5.39
N GLN A 195 18.94 4.34 6.50
CA GLN A 195 19.20 5.05 7.76
C GLN A 195 20.64 4.82 8.23
N ALA A 196 21.11 3.57 8.21
CA ALA A 196 22.48 3.23 8.59
C ALA A 196 23.52 3.78 7.59
N LEU A 197 23.20 3.85 6.29
CA LEU A 197 24.07 4.50 5.30
C LEU A 197 24.30 5.97 5.63
N LEU A 198 23.25 6.67 6.05
CA LEU A 198 23.32 8.10 6.39
C LEU A 198 24.04 8.34 7.72
N ALA A 199 23.86 7.46 8.72
CA ALA A 199 24.45 7.62 10.04
C ALA A 199 25.92 7.16 10.09
N ASP A 200 26.21 6.00 9.53
CA ASP A 200 27.44 5.23 9.75
C ASP A 200 28.18 4.87 8.44
N GLY A 201 27.70 5.36 7.29
CA GLY A 201 28.29 5.07 5.98
C GLY A 201 28.09 3.62 5.53
N ALA A 202 28.93 3.19 4.58
CA ALA A 202 28.81 1.89 3.93
C ALA A 202 28.93 0.71 4.91
N ASP A 203 29.75 0.83 5.96
CA ASP A 203 29.92 -0.24 6.95
C ASP A 203 28.66 -0.44 7.78
N GLY A 204 27.98 0.65 8.17
CA GLY A 204 26.70 0.57 8.88
C GLY A 204 25.58 0.00 8.02
N ALA A 205 25.47 0.50 6.78
CA ALA A 205 24.53 -0.04 5.80
C ALA A 205 24.77 -1.54 5.54
N GLY A 206 26.04 -1.96 5.48
CA GLY A 206 26.44 -3.34 5.35
C GLY A 206 25.94 -4.20 6.50
N ARG A 207 26.15 -3.78 7.75
CA ARG A 207 25.64 -4.49 8.94
C ARG A 207 24.12 -4.60 8.94
N ALA A 208 23.42 -3.50 8.67
CA ALA A 208 21.96 -3.50 8.60
C ALA A 208 21.41 -4.42 7.50
N LEU A 209 22.11 -4.51 6.36
CA LEU A 209 21.77 -5.43 5.28
C LEU A 209 22.03 -6.89 5.68
N ASP A 210 23.15 -7.16 6.34
CA ASP A 210 23.48 -8.49 6.87
C ASP A 210 22.44 -8.96 7.90
N ASP A 211 21.95 -8.07 8.75
CA ASP A 211 20.89 -8.36 9.72
C ASP A 211 19.56 -8.72 9.03
N LEU A 212 19.18 -8.01 7.96
CA LEU A 212 17.99 -8.37 7.16
C LEU A 212 18.16 -9.74 6.50
N VAL A 213 19.32 -10.01 5.91
CA VAL A 213 19.62 -11.29 5.25
C VAL A 213 19.63 -12.44 6.25
N ALA A 214 20.19 -12.23 7.45
CA ALA A 214 20.21 -13.24 8.51
C ALA A 214 18.79 -13.61 8.97
N ARG A 215 17.87 -12.65 8.99
CA ARG A 215 16.47 -12.85 9.40
C ARG A 215 15.61 -13.50 8.30
N PHE A 216 15.67 -12.99 7.07
CA PHE A 216 14.73 -13.36 6.01
C PHE A 216 15.31 -14.32 4.96
N GLY A 217 16.63 -14.49 4.91
CA GLY A 217 17.32 -15.30 3.92
C GLY A 217 17.77 -14.50 2.69
N PRO A 218 18.94 -14.82 2.10
CA PRO A 218 19.50 -14.10 0.97
C PRO A 218 18.64 -14.18 -0.31
N GLU A 219 17.82 -15.23 -0.45
CA GLU A 219 16.89 -15.40 -1.56
C GLU A 219 15.61 -14.56 -1.43
N ARG A 220 15.37 -13.97 -0.25
CA ARG A 220 14.19 -13.17 0.05
C ARG A 220 14.48 -11.68 0.22
N VAL A 221 15.74 -11.29 0.36
CA VAL A 221 16.12 -9.89 0.53
C VAL A 221 16.63 -9.31 -0.78
N PHE A 222 16.04 -8.19 -1.20
CA PHE A 222 16.46 -7.45 -2.39
C PHE A 222 16.86 -6.03 -2.01
N VAL A 223 17.99 -5.58 -2.54
CA VAL A 223 18.47 -4.21 -2.33
C VAL A 223 17.71 -3.29 -3.29
N GLU A 224 16.87 -2.46 -2.71
CA GLU A 224 15.97 -1.57 -3.43
C GLU A 224 16.66 -0.25 -3.77
N LEU A 225 16.66 0.13 -5.04
CA LEU A 225 17.18 1.39 -5.55
C LEU A 225 16.02 2.32 -5.90
N THR A 226 16.10 3.58 -5.46
CA THR A 226 15.06 4.61 -5.66
C THR A 226 15.72 5.88 -6.15
N ASP A 227 15.13 6.55 -7.13
CA ASP A 227 15.65 7.82 -7.66
C ASP A 227 14.49 8.78 -7.90
N HIS A 228 14.41 9.79 -7.03
CA HIS A 228 13.45 10.88 -7.08
C HIS A 228 14.04 12.16 -7.70
N GLY A 229 15.24 12.10 -8.27
CA GLY A 229 15.99 13.24 -8.79
C GLY A 229 16.70 14.07 -7.72
N GLY A 230 16.88 13.50 -6.52
CA GLY A 230 17.61 14.13 -5.43
C GLY A 230 19.11 14.20 -5.72
N PRO A 231 19.83 15.23 -5.24
CA PRO A 231 21.27 15.38 -5.48
C PRO A 231 22.13 14.19 -5.01
N LEU A 232 21.64 13.41 -4.04
CA LEU A 232 22.36 12.27 -3.46
C LEU A 232 21.82 10.91 -3.90
N ASP A 233 20.74 10.86 -4.68
CA ASP A 233 20.07 9.60 -5.03
C ASP A 233 21.01 8.65 -5.77
N SER A 234 21.78 9.18 -6.74
CA SER A 234 22.77 8.40 -7.49
C SER A 234 23.93 7.91 -6.61
N THR A 235 24.43 8.74 -5.71
CA THR A 235 25.50 8.36 -4.76
C THR A 235 25.04 7.29 -3.78
N HIS A 236 23.82 7.41 -3.25
CA HIS A 236 23.25 6.40 -2.37
C HIS A 236 23.00 5.09 -3.11
N ASN A 237 22.43 5.16 -4.32
CA ASN A 237 22.19 3.97 -5.14
C ASN A 237 23.51 3.27 -5.54
N ASP A 238 24.60 4.00 -5.80
CA ASP A 238 25.93 3.41 -6.02
C ASP A 238 26.42 2.62 -4.79
N ALA A 239 26.30 3.22 -3.60
CA ALA A 239 26.72 2.57 -2.37
C ALA A 239 25.89 1.30 -2.11
N LEU A 240 24.58 1.37 -2.29
CA LEU A 240 23.67 0.23 -2.15
C LEU A 240 23.96 -0.86 -3.19
N ALA A 241 24.18 -0.51 -4.45
CA ALA A 241 24.51 -1.47 -5.50
C ALA A 241 25.87 -2.14 -5.27
N ALA A 242 26.87 -1.39 -4.78
CA ALA A 242 28.16 -1.96 -4.39
C ALA A 242 28.04 -2.91 -3.19
N LEU A 243 27.25 -2.54 -2.17
CA LEU A 243 26.98 -3.40 -1.03
C LEU A 243 26.25 -4.69 -1.45
N ALA A 244 25.29 -4.60 -2.36
CA ALA A 244 24.61 -5.76 -2.92
C ALA A 244 25.58 -6.67 -3.67
N ALA A 245 26.41 -6.11 -4.56
CA ALA A 245 27.38 -6.86 -5.35
C ALA A 245 28.41 -7.60 -4.49
N THR A 246 28.94 -6.95 -3.44
CA THR A 246 29.90 -7.57 -2.51
C THR A 246 29.31 -8.75 -1.72
N ARG A 247 27.98 -8.76 -1.53
CA ARG A 247 27.24 -9.82 -0.81
C ARG A 247 26.59 -10.84 -1.74
N GLY A 248 26.68 -10.65 -3.06
CA GLY A 248 25.98 -11.49 -4.04
C GLY A 248 24.46 -11.36 -3.97
N LEU A 249 23.95 -10.22 -3.49
CA LEU A 249 22.52 -9.95 -3.37
C LEU A 249 21.98 -9.27 -4.63
N PRO A 250 20.71 -9.52 -4.99
CA PRO A 250 20.07 -8.87 -6.11
C PRO A 250 19.72 -7.41 -5.80
N VAL A 251 19.82 -6.55 -6.82
CA VAL A 251 19.26 -5.19 -6.81
C VAL A 251 17.99 -5.14 -7.64
N LEU A 252 17.06 -4.26 -7.25
CA LEU A 252 15.91 -3.90 -8.09
C LEU A 252 15.57 -2.42 -7.94
N ALA A 253 14.89 -1.86 -8.95
CA ALA A 253 14.49 -0.46 -8.97
C ALA A 253 13.00 -0.30 -8.68
N THR A 254 12.62 0.66 -7.84
CA THR A 254 11.22 1.01 -7.57
C THR A 254 11.01 2.51 -7.64
N GLY A 255 9.76 2.92 -7.76
CA GLY A 255 9.37 4.32 -7.79
C GLY A 255 9.07 4.93 -6.41
N ASN A 256 8.92 4.10 -5.37
CA ASN A 256 8.42 4.52 -4.05
C ASN A 256 7.22 5.47 -4.20
N VAL A 257 6.21 4.98 -4.91
CA VAL A 257 5.15 5.77 -5.53
C VAL A 257 4.12 6.19 -4.48
N HIS A 258 3.72 7.45 -4.48
CA HIS A 258 2.69 7.99 -3.58
C HIS A 258 1.47 8.56 -4.33
N TYR A 259 1.56 8.65 -5.67
CA TYR A 259 0.47 9.12 -6.52
C TYR A 259 0.57 8.51 -7.93
N ALA A 260 -0.53 8.40 -8.65
CA ALA A 260 -0.55 7.79 -9.97
C ALA A 260 0.16 8.67 -10.99
N THR A 261 -0.19 9.96 -11.05
CA THR A 261 0.28 10.88 -12.09
C THR A 261 1.00 12.11 -11.51
N PRO A 262 1.88 12.78 -12.27
CA PRO A 262 2.54 14.01 -11.82
C PRO A 262 1.56 15.12 -11.38
N ALA A 263 0.38 15.19 -11.98
CA ALA A 263 -0.65 16.18 -11.68
C ALA A 263 -1.18 16.09 -10.24
N GLN A 264 -0.99 14.96 -9.56
CA GLN A 264 -1.44 14.73 -8.19
C GLN A 264 -0.43 15.16 -7.14
N HIS A 265 0.76 15.61 -7.54
CA HIS A 265 1.78 16.08 -6.60
C HIS A 265 1.26 17.16 -5.63
N PRO A 266 0.54 18.22 -6.06
CA PRO A 266 0.00 19.22 -5.13
C PRO A 266 -1.01 18.63 -4.12
N LEU A 267 -1.80 17.64 -4.55
CA LEU A 267 -2.72 16.93 -3.66
C LEU A 267 -1.95 16.13 -2.61
N ALA A 268 -0.92 15.39 -3.02
CA ALA A 268 -0.06 14.64 -2.10
C ALA A 268 0.57 15.54 -1.03
N GLN A 269 1.08 16.72 -1.43
CA GLN A 269 1.64 17.68 -0.48
C GLN A 269 0.57 18.22 0.50
N ALA A 270 -0.63 18.56 0.00
CA ALA A 270 -1.72 19.02 0.85
C ALA A 270 -2.16 17.95 1.85
N VAL A 271 -2.24 16.69 1.40
CA VAL A 271 -2.57 15.54 2.22
C VAL A 271 -1.52 15.30 3.31
N ALA A 272 -0.23 15.40 2.98
CA ALA A 272 0.86 15.32 3.95
C ALA A 272 0.78 16.44 5.02
N ALA A 273 0.41 17.67 4.62
CA ALA A 273 0.18 18.79 5.55
C ALA A 273 -0.96 18.50 6.53
N VAL A 274 -2.05 17.92 6.05
CA VAL A 274 -3.16 17.47 6.89
C VAL A 274 -2.72 16.38 7.87
N ARG A 275 -1.96 15.37 7.41
CA ARG A 275 -1.40 14.31 8.27
C ARG A 275 -0.55 14.89 9.40
N ALA A 276 0.31 15.84 9.06
CA ALA A 276 1.22 16.49 9.99
C ALA A 276 0.53 17.55 10.86
N ASN A 277 -0.78 17.80 10.68
CA ASN A 277 -1.53 18.86 11.33
C ASN A 277 -0.84 20.24 11.25
N ARG A 278 -0.37 20.58 10.05
CA ARG A 278 0.41 21.79 9.77
C ARG A 278 -0.13 22.51 8.53
N SER A 279 0.14 23.81 8.43
CA SER A 279 -0.02 24.51 7.16
C SER A 279 1.04 24.05 6.17
N MET A 280 0.77 24.27 4.88
CA MET A 280 1.74 24.05 3.80
C MET A 280 3.06 24.78 4.07
N ASP A 281 2.99 26.06 4.43
CA ASP A 281 4.19 26.88 4.74
C ASP A 281 5.02 26.28 5.89
N ALA A 282 4.36 25.72 6.92
CA ALA A 282 5.05 25.11 8.05
C ALA A 282 5.60 23.71 7.75
N LEU A 283 5.13 23.07 6.68
CA LEU A 283 5.59 21.76 6.22
C LEU A 283 6.65 21.86 5.11
N ASP A 284 6.88 23.03 4.52
CA ASP A 284 7.76 23.24 3.36
C ASP A 284 9.11 22.49 3.45
N GLY A 285 9.82 22.59 4.59
CA GLY A 285 11.10 21.90 4.81
C GLY A 285 11.04 20.37 4.95
N TRP A 286 9.84 19.78 4.98
CA TRP A 286 9.59 18.34 5.07
C TRP A 286 8.99 17.76 3.78
N LEU A 287 8.51 18.62 2.89
CA LEU A 287 7.92 18.18 1.63
C LEU A 287 9.02 17.76 0.65
N PRO A 288 8.77 16.76 -0.21
CA PRO A 288 9.70 16.42 -1.29
C PRO A 288 9.97 17.64 -2.16
N ALA A 289 11.25 17.90 -2.45
CA ALA A 289 11.68 19.03 -3.28
C ALA A 289 11.17 18.95 -4.73
N ALA A 290 10.81 17.76 -5.20
CA ALA A 290 10.30 17.53 -6.54
C ALA A 290 9.09 16.57 -6.52
N GLY A 291 8.16 16.78 -7.45
CA GLY A 291 6.98 15.94 -7.65
C GLY A 291 7.28 14.68 -8.45
N THR A 292 8.12 13.80 -7.92
CA THR A 292 8.67 12.64 -8.64
C THR A 292 8.23 11.28 -8.10
N ALA A 293 7.37 11.21 -7.09
CA ALA A 293 6.86 9.95 -6.52
C ALA A 293 5.59 9.45 -7.26
N PHE A 294 5.60 9.52 -8.59
CA PHE A 294 4.52 9.05 -9.46
C PHE A 294 4.87 7.75 -10.19
N LEU A 295 3.86 7.02 -10.69
CA LEU A 295 4.06 5.82 -11.52
C LEU A 295 4.78 6.18 -12.82
N ARG A 296 5.80 5.41 -13.18
CA ARG A 296 6.57 5.60 -14.41
C ARG A 296 6.42 4.41 -15.33
N SER A 297 6.45 4.67 -16.62
CA SER A 297 6.58 3.61 -17.63
C SER A 297 7.91 2.86 -17.46
N GLY A 298 7.98 1.64 -17.97
CA GLY A 298 9.23 0.89 -17.98
C GLY A 298 10.35 1.60 -18.74
N ALA A 299 10.04 2.35 -19.79
CA ALA A 299 11.04 3.13 -20.54
C ALA A 299 11.64 4.27 -19.70
N GLU A 300 10.82 4.98 -18.93
CA GLU A 300 11.30 6.01 -18.01
C GLU A 300 12.15 5.43 -16.87
N MET A 301 11.77 4.27 -16.34
CA MET A 301 12.52 3.57 -15.32
C MET A 301 13.86 3.03 -15.85
N ASP A 302 13.86 2.42 -17.04
CA ASP A 302 15.08 1.91 -17.67
C ASP A 302 16.08 3.03 -17.97
N ALA A 303 15.60 4.17 -18.48
CA ALA A 303 16.44 5.35 -18.69
C ALA A 303 16.99 5.92 -17.37
N ARG A 304 16.16 5.99 -16.32
CA ARG A 304 16.56 6.50 -15.00
C ARG A 304 17.57 5.60 -14.31
N PHE A 305 17.42 4.28 -14.43
CA PHE A 305 18.26 3.29 -13.79
C PHE A 305 19.29 2.66 -14.73
N ALA A 306 19.60 3.29 -15.87
CA ALA A 306 20.57 2.80 -16.85
C ALA A 306 21.97 2.51 -16.26
N ARG A 307 22.31 3.17 -15.14
CA ARG A 307 23.54 2.94 -14.38
C ARG A 307 23.60 1.59 -13.65
N TYR A 308 22.45 0.95 -13.44
CA TYR A 308 22.30 -0.30 -12.69
C TYR A 308 21.63 -1.37 -13.58
N PRO A 309 22.37 -1.93 -14.56
CA PRO A 309 21.80 -2.89 -15.51
C PRO A 309 21.10 -4.05 -14.82
N GLY A 310 19.88 -4.36 -15.28
CA GLY A 310 19.06 -5.45 -14.75
C GLY A 310 18.20 -5.09 -13.54
N ALA A 311 18.39 -3.93 -12.88
CA ALA A 311 17.57 -3.54 -11.72
C ALA A 311 16.08 -3.40 -12.07
N VAL A 312 15.77 -2.86 -13.25
CA VAL A 312 14.39 -2.71 -13.75
C VAL A 312 13.82 -4.08 -14.16
N ALA A 313 14.55 -4.87 -14.94
CA ALA A 313 14.12 -6.20 -15.38
C ALA A 313 13.85 -7.16 -14.20
N ARG A 314 14.65 -7.07 -13.14
CA ARG A 314 14.50 -7.90 -11.92
C ARG A 314 13.14 -7.72 -11.25
N THR A 315 12.53 -6.54 -11.36
CA THR A 315 11.19 -6.29 -10.80
C THR A 315 10.15 -7.23 -11.38
N VAL A 316 10.23 -7.50 -12.69
CA VAL A 316 9.32 -8.40 -13.40
C VAL A 316 9.52 -9.83 -12.89
N GLU A 317 10.76 -10.31 -12.83
CA GLU A 317 11.10 -11.65 -12.33
C GLU A 317 10.57 -11.88 -10.90
N VAL A 318 10.69 -10.88 -10.03
CA VAL A 318 10.16 -10.92 -8.66
C VAL A 318 8.63 -10.89 -8.68
N ALA A 319 8.02 -9.98 -9.44
CA ALA A 319 6.57 -9.89 -9.54
C ALA A 319 5.92 -11.19 -10.02
N GLU A 320 6.54 -11.91 -10.97
CA GLU A 320 6.02 -13.19 -11.45
C GLU A 320 5.98 -14.28 -10.37
N GLN A 321 6.92 -14.24 -9.43
CA GLN A 321 6.96 -15.17 -8.30
C GLN A 321 5.91 -14.85 -7.24
N LEU A 322 5.58 -13.57 -7.08
CA LEU A 322 4.72 -13.07 -6.01
C LEU A 322 3.26 -12.95 -6.42
N ALA A 323 2.99 -12.65 -7.69
CA ALA A 323 1.67 -12.28 -8.15
C ALA A 323 0.65 -13.42 -8.04
N PHE A 324 -0.52 -13.10 -7.51
CA PHE A 324 -1.66 -14.00 -7.48
C PHE A 324 -2.97 -13.21 -7.51
N PRO A 325 -4.06 -13.74 -8.10
CA PRO A 325 -5.35 -13.06 -8.04
C PRO A 325 -5.95 -13.19 -6.64
N LEU A 326 -6.27 -12.06 -6.01
CA LEU A 326 -6.75 -12.00 -4.61
C LEU A 326 -7.98 -12.90 -4.35
N ARG A 327 -8.84 -13.11 -5.34
CA ARG A 327 -10.00 -14.03 -5.26
C ARG A 327 -9.63 -15.48 -4.93
N ARG A 328 -8.36 -15.87 -4.95
CA ARG A 328 -7.88 -17.18 -4.46
C ARG A 328 -7.83 -17.24 -2.94
N ALA A 329 -7.50 -16.13 -2.27
CA ALA A 329 -7.49 -15.98 -0.82
C ALA A 329 -8.91 -15.83 -0.24
N LYS A 330 -9.82 -16.75 -0.58
CA LYS A 330 -11.20 -16.71 -0.09
C LYS A 330 -11.21 -17.04 1.39
N PRO A 331 -11.88 -16.23 2.23
CA PRO A 331 -12.03 -16.56 3.63
C PRO A 331 -12.77 -17.89 3.77
N ALA A 332 -12.25 -18.76 4.63
CA ALA A 332 -12.95 -19.97 5.06
C ALA A 332 -14.10 -19.56 5.98
N LEU A 333 -15.25 -19.22 5.41
CA LEU A 333 -16.45 -18.89 6.18
C LEU A 333 -16.84 -20.12 7.03
N PRO A 334 -17.19 -19.92 8.32
CA PRO A 334 -17.65 -21.00 9.17
C PRO A 334 -18.79 -21.76 8.48
N LYS A 335 -18.66 -23.08 8.39
CA LYS A 335 -19.76 -23.93 7.95
C LYS A 335 -20.78 -23.94 9.08
N GLN A 336 -21.96 -23.39 8.83
CA GLN A 336 -23.02 -23.43 9.83
C GLN A 336 -23.54 -24.86 9.95
N GLU A 337 -23.29 -25.48 11.10
CA GLU A 337 -23.90 -26.75 11.44
C GLU A 337 -25.41 -26.55 11.57
N VAL A 338 -26.16 -27.35 10.81
CA VAL A 338 -27.62 -27.35 10.84
C VAL A 338 -28.11 -28.77 11.12
N PRO A 339 -29.29 -28.94 11.74
CA PRO A 339 -29.84 -30.26 11.99
C PRO A 339 -29.98 -31.09 10.72
N ASP A 340 -29.90 -32.42 10.88
CA ASP A 340 -30.05 -33.36 9.77
C ASP A 340 -31.34 -33.10 8.97
N GLY A 341 -31.24 -33.18 7.64
CA GLY A 341 -32.34 -32.89 6.73
C GLY A 341 -32.55 -31.40 6.41
N HIS A 342 -31.79 -30.49 7.05
CA HIS A 342 -31.83 -29.07 6.73
C HIS A 342 -30.61 -28.60 5.92
N THR A 343 -30.84 -27.63 5.03
CA THR A 343 -29.82 -26.70 4.54
C THR A 343 -29.76 -25.45 5.43
N PRO A 344 -28.64 -24.68 5.45
CA PRO A 344 -28.56 -23.41 6.17
C PRO A 344 -29.75 -22.48 5.91
N MET A 345 -30.19 -22.38 4.66
CA MET A 345 -31.33 -21.55 4.29
C MET A 345 -32.67 -22.11 4.78
N SER A 346 -32.86 -23.43 4.73
CA SER A 346 -34.08 -24.05 5.26
C SER A 346 -34.16 -23.95 6.79
N TRP A 347 -33.02 -24.05 7.49
CA TRP A 347 -32.95 -23.92 8.93
C TRP A 347 -33.19 -22.47 9.36
N LEU A 348 -32.59 -21.51 8.65
CA LEU A 348 -32.88 -20.08 8.85
C LEU A 348 -34.39 -19.81 8.70
N ARG A 349 -35.02 -20.34 7.64
CA ARG A 349 -36.47 -20.21 7.44
C ARG A 349 -37.27 -20.81 8.59
N HIS A 350 -36.87 -22.00 9.07
CA HIS A 350 -37.50 -22.65 10.22
C HIS A 350 -37.43 -21.79 11.48
N LEU A 351 -36.24 -21.28 11.82
CA LEU A 351 -36.02 -20.41 12.97
C LEU A 351 -36.82 -19.10 12.87
N VAL A 352 -36.88 -18.49 11.68
CA VAL A 352 -37.69 -17.30 11.44
C VAL A 352 -39.16 -17.60 11.73
N TRP A 353 -39.72 -18.67 11.17
CA TRP A 353 -41.13 -19.04 11.42
C TRP A 353 -41.42 -19.44 12.86
N GLN A 354 -40.48 -20.07 13.56
CA GLN A 354 -40.61 -20.33 15.01
C GLN A 354 -40.71 -19.03 15.82
N ALA A 355 -39.99 -17.98 15.41
CA ALA A 355 -40.00 -16.69 16.11
C ALA A 355 -41.24 -15.83 15.80
N VAL A 356 -41.88 -16.02 14.64
CA VAL A 356 -43.02 -15.20 14.17
C VAL A 356 -44.13 -15.07 15.23
N PRO A 357 -44.67 -16.15 15.85
CA PRO A 357 -45.74 -16.01 16.84
C PRO A 357 -45.37 -15.14 18.06
N SER A 358 -44.09 -15.11 18.43
CA SER A 358 -43.59 -14.29 19.54
C SER A 358 -43.33 -12.83 19.16
N ARG A 359 -42.94 -12.58 17.92
CA ARG A 359 -42.57 -11.24 17.42
C ARG A 359 -43.76 -10.51 16.81
N TYR A 360 -44.69 -11.26 16.23
CA TYR A 360 -45.90 -10.77 15.58
C TYR A 360 -47.09 -11.66 15.98
N PRO A 361 -47.61 -11.51 17.21
CA PRO A 361 -48.68 -12.34 17.75
C PRO A 361 -49.97 -12.25 16.93
N ASP A 362 -50.19 -11.10 16.29
CA ASP A 362 -51.39 -10.79 15.50
C ASP A 362 -51.19 -11.02 14.00
N LEU A 363 -50.08 -11.62 13.58
CA LEU A 363 -49.86 -11.98 12.18
C LEU A 363 -50.74 -13.19 11.85
N THR A 364 -51.95 -12.94 11.37
CA THR A 364 -52.84 -13.98 10.86
C THR A 364 -52.24 -14.59 9.59
N SER A 365 -52.17 -15.92 9.59
CA SER A 365 -51.66 -16.79 8.53
C SER A 365 -52.44 -16.69 7.22
#